data_AF-A0A9C9X0T5-F1
#
_entry.id   AF-A0A9C9X0T5-F1
#
_cell.length_a   1.000
_cell.length_b   1.000
_cell.length_c   1.000
_cell.angle_alpha   90.00
_cell.angle_beta   90.00
_cell.angle_gamma   90.00
#
_symmetry.space_group_name_H-M   'P 1'
#
loop_
_entity.id
_entity.type
_entity.pdbx_description
1 polymer ?
#
loop_
_entity_poly.entity_id
_entity_poly.type
_entity_poly.pdbx_seq_one_letter_code
_entity_poly.pdbx_strand_id
1 'polypeptide(L)'
;MILCPQNGVNSQLWFLVKNNRECFLNRQVEKPRRQGILTASCFWPGSEVDLTYRRPTYFKRYDRHRSYRQRVDDALTWLQLPEEKRPHFITLYFEETDDVGHAYGPDSPEINRAIAHLDTVLGWLFTGLAKLPVARQVNVVVVSDHGMTIVKPENVVNIPTLLAGTDCRIEGYDQVLFFWPDSGKTGKIYRQLKKAAQHFQIYRRNEIPGFYHFRHHPFISPLVAIADPGWVLQKSKDAVPAKMEKVSKGAHGYDNHFLDMHGIFYAIGPAFKSGYRTGTLRSVDIYPMLCKIFDIPPRRNIDGKLERVEFILKPEK
;
A
#
# COMPACT_ATOMS: atom_id res chain seq x y z
N MET A 1 -8.18 -4.10 4.04
CA MET A 1 -9.03 -4.15 5.26
C MET A 1 -8.45 -5.13 6.27
N ILE A 2 -8.71 -4.91 7.56
CA ILE A 2 -8.17 -5.67 8.70
C ILE A 2 -9.26 -5.96 9.71
N LEU A 3 -9.21 -7.14 10.34
CA LEU A 3 -10.11 -7.57 11.41
C LEU A 3 -9.32 -8.01 12.65
N CYS A 4 -9.79 -7.63 13.84
CA CYS A 4 -9.09 -7.79 15.12
C CYS A 4 -10.07 -8.00 16.30
N PRO A 5 -10.38 -9.25 16.71
CA PRO A 5 -11.13 -9.52 17.96
C PRO A 5 -10.31 -9.21 19.22
N GLN A 6 -10.93 -8.54 20.20
CA GLN A 6 -10.42 -8.34 21.56
C GLN A 6 -10.94 -9.40 22.55
N ASN A 7 -10.03 -10.24 23.05
CA ASN A 7 -10.07 -10.87 24.36
C ASN A 7 -8.63 -10.87 24.92
N GLY A 8 -8.47 -11.02 26.24
CA GLY A 8 -7.22 -10.69 26.94
C GLY A 8 -5.99 -11.55 26.58
N VAL A 9 -4.82 -11.03 26.98
CA VAL A 9 -3.45 -11.57 26.80
C VAL A 9 -2.80 -11.26 25.44
N ASN A 10 -1.95 -10.21 25.44
CA ASN A 10 -0.78 -9.98 24.58
C ASN A 10 -0.81 -10.55 23.13
N SER A 11 -1.05 -9.69 22.11
CA SER A 11 -0.09 -9.33 21.02
C SER A 11 -0.44 -9.16 19.48
N GLN A 12 0.46 -8.60 18.60
CA GLN A 12 0.24 -7.90 17.26
C GLN A 12 0.72 -8.65 15.94
N LEU A 13 0.49 -8.26 14.65
CA LEU A 13 0.75 -6.97 13.96
C LEU A 13 0.49 -6.96 12.39
N TRP A 14 0.46 -5.75 11.78
CA TRP A 14 0.49 -5.29 10.35
C TRP A 14 1.60 -5.83 9.35
N PHE A 15 2.11 -5.01 8.40
CA PHE A 15 2.51 -5.33 6.98
C PHE A 15 4.03 -5.26 6.61
N LEU A 16 4.58 -5.23 5.35
CA LEU A 16 4.12 -5.19 3.92
C LEU A 16 5.23 -5.69 2.92
N VAL A 17 4.96 -5.67 1.60
CA VAL A 17 5.85 -5.68 0.38
C VAL A 17 6.11 -7.01 -0.35
N LYS A 18 6.08 -6.92 -1.70
CA LYS A 18 6.05 -7.98 -2.75
C LYS A 18 7.40 -8.65 -3.06
N ASN A 19 7.33 -9.74 -3.80
CA ASN A 19 8.36 -10.76 -4.02
C ASN A 19 9.39 -10.40 -5.11
N ASN A 20 10.69 -10.39 -4.77
CA ASN A 20 11.80 -10.58 -5.72
C ASN A 20 13.06 -11.08 -4.99
N ARG A 21 13.82 -12.00 -5.59
CA ARG A 21 14.63 -13.01 -4.86
C ARG A 21 15.78 -12.53 -3.96
N GLU A 22 16.20 -11.26 -4.01
CA GLU A 22 17.28 -10.73 -3.14
C GLU A 22 16.92 -9.40 -2.43
N CYS A 23 15.66 -8.97 -2.46
CA CYS A 23 15.24 -7.67 -1.90
C CYS A 23 14.81 -7.78 -0.42
N PHE A 24 15.78 -7.89 0.50
CA PHE A 24 15.51 -8.14 1.92
C PHE A 24 15.49 -6.90 2.82
N LEU A 25 14.32 -6.31 3.05
CA LEU A 25 14.06 -5.53 4.27
C LEU A 25 12.64 -5.65 4.83
N ASN A 26 11.96 -6.78 4.59
CA ASN A 26 10.74 -7.12 5.33
C ASN A 26 11.08 -7.88 6.62
N ARG A 27 11.38 -7.15 7.72
CA ARG A 27 11.55 -7.74 9.06
C ARG A 27 10.25 -7.75 9.89
N GLN A 28 9.13 -7.21 9.41
CA GLN A 28 8.02 -6.91 10.32
C GLN A 28 7.13 -8.13 10.63
N VAL A 29 7.00 -9.09 9.70
CA VAL A 29 6.18 -10.31 9.87
C VAL A 29 6.81 -11.36 10.81
N GLU A 30 7.99 -11.11 11.41
CA GLU A 30 8.79 -12.17 12.06
C GLU A 30 8.25 -12.70 13.42
N LYS A 31 7.17 -12.12 13.98
CA LYS A 31 6.89 -12.23 15.43
C LYS A 31 5.52 -12.75 15.90
N PRO A 32 4.42 -12.89 15.11
CA PRO A 32 3.18 -13.42 15.68
C PRO A 32 3.34 -14.83 16.30
N ARG A 33 3.99 -15.73 15.55
CA ARG A 33 4.44 -17.06 16.04
C ARG A 33 5.39 -17.02 17.26
N ARG A 34 6.05 -15.89 17.53
CA ARG A 34 7.01 -15.72 18.63
C ARG A 34 6.40 -15.05 19.87
N GLN A 35 5.09 -14.76 19.87
CA GLN A 35 4.37 -14.23 21.04
C GLN A 35 2.99 -14.89 21.25
N GLY A 36 2.72 -16.02 20.60
CA GLY A 36 1.46 -16.78 20.76
C GLY A 36 0.30 -16.30 19.91
N ILE A 37 0.47 -15.27 19.09
CA ILE A 37 -0.62 -14.67 18.32
C ILE A 37 -0.77 -15.42 17.01
N LEU A 38 -1.96 -15.96 16.78
CA LEU A 38 -2.32 -16.52 15.48
C LEU A 38 -2.77 -15.39 14.55
N THR A 39 -2.33 -15.44 13.31
CA THR A 39 -2.62 -14.40 12.31
C THR A 39 -3.00 -15.03 10.98
N ALA A 40 -3.87 -14.37 10.23
CA ALA A 40 -4.31 -14.83 8.92
C ALA A 40 -4.23 -13.77 7.83
N SER A 41 -3.99 -14.21 6.58
CA SER A 41 -4.02 -13.32 5.40
C SER A 41 -4.78 -13.96 4.25
N CYS A 42 -5.90 -13.36 3.87
CA CYS A 42 -6.47 -13.55 2.53
C CYS A 42 -5.96 -12.41 1.65
N PHE A 43 -4.73 -12.63 1.19
CA PHE A 43 -3.90 -11.73 0.39
C PHE A 43 -3.41 -10.49 1.14
N TRP A 44 -2.10 -10.33 1.13
CA TRP A 44 -1.41 -9.08 1.42
C TRP A 44 0.01 -9.15 0.82
N PRO A 45 0.55 -8.09 0.18
CA PRO A 45 1.92 -8.11 -0.31
C PRO A 45 2.91 -8.46 0.83
N GLY A 46 3.62 -9.58 0.67
CA GLY A 46 4.56 -10.10 1.67
C GLY A 46 4.01 -11.19 2.60
N SER A 47 2.70 -11.48 2.61
CA SER A 47 2.15 -12.55 3.46
C SER A 47 2.40 -13.97 2.97
N GLU A 48 2.87 -14.13 1.73
CA GLU A 48 3.05 -15.43 1.07
C GLU A 48 4.53 -15.81 0.84
N VAL A 49 5.47 -15.08 1.44
CA VAL A 49 6.90 -15.38 1.31
C VAL A 49 7.24 -16.77 1.85
N ASP A 50 8.20 -17.46 1.21
CA ASP A 50 8.56 -18.83 1.58
C ASP A 50 9.29 -18.93 2.94
N LEU A 51 9.83 -17.82 3.44
CA LEU A 51 10.41 -17.72 4.78
C LEU A 51 9.32 -17.96 5.84
N THR A 52 9.27 -19.17 6.39
CA THR A 52 8.21 -19.64 7.31
C THR A 52 8.05 -18.79 8.58
N TYR A 53 9.12 -18.11 9.02
CA TYR A 53 9.08 -17.19 10.15
C TYR A 53 8.57 -15.79 9.77
N ARG A 54 8.43 -15.45 8.47
CA ARG A 54 7.96 -14.15 7.94
C ARG A 54 6.61 -14.24 7.23
N ARG A 55 5.78 -15.21 7.56
CA ARG A 55 4.42 -15.33 7.04
C ARG A 55 3.39 -15.60 8.16
N PRO A 56 2.11 -15.25 7.97
CA PRO A 56 1.07 -15.52 8.95
C PRO A 56 0.89 -17.03 9.24
N THR A 57 0.23 -17.37 10.35
CA THR A 57 -0.16 -18.74 10.68
C THR A 57 -0.99 -19.38 9.57
N TYR A 58 -1.98 -18.62 9.06
CA TYR A 58 -2.85 -19.02 7.96
C TYR A 58 -2.68 -18.03 6.81
N PHE A 59 -2.46 -18.48 5.58
CA PHE A 59 -2.41 -17.56 4.46
C PHE A 59 -2.93 -18.21 3.18
N LYS A 60 -3.41 -17.37 2.27
CA LYS A 60 -3.64 -17.75 0.87
C LYS A 60 -2.50 -17.17 0.03
N ARG A 61 -1.98 -17.95 -0.92
CA ARG A 61 -1.15 -17.40 -2.00
C ARG A 61 -2.01 -16.53 -2.91
N TYR A 62 -1.46 -15.45 -3.44
CA TYR A 62 -2.21 -14.49 -4.25
C TYR A 62 -2.84 -15.16 -5.48
N ASP A 63 -4.14 -15.03 -5.61
CA ASP A 63 -4.93 -15.53 -6.74
C ASP A 63 -6.03 -14.52 -7.07
N ARG A 64 -5.82 -13.76 -8.15
CA ARG A 64 -6.77 -12.73 -8.61
C ARG A 64 -8.14 -13.31 -9.00
N HIS A 65 -8.23 -14.61 -9.30
CA HIS A 65 -9.47 -15.26 -9.69
C HIS A 65 -10.33 -15.70 -8.50
N ARG A 66 -9.78 -15.67 -7.27
CA ARG A 66 -10.53 -15.89 -6.04
C ARG A 66 -11.53 -14.77 -5.82
N SER A 67 -12.82 -15.08 -5.85
CA SER A 67 -13.88 -14.07 -5.78
C SER A 67 -13.88 -13.35 -4.43
N TYR A 68 -14.29 -12.08 -4.41
CA TYR A 68 -14.32 -11.29 -3.18
C TYR A 68 -15.21 -11.90 -2.11
N ARG A 69 -16.27 -12.61 -2.52
CA ARG A 69 -17.10 -13.44 -1.64
C ARG A 69 -16.28 -14.52 -0.94
N GLN A 70 -15.51 -15.32 -1.69
CA GLN A 70 -14.62 -16.35 -1.12
C GLN A 70 -13.55 -15.76 -0.18
N ARG A 71 -13.04 -14.55 -0.47
CA ARG A 71 -12.07 -13.86 0.40
C ARG A 71 -12.69 -13.45 1.74
N VAL A 72 -13.92 -12.93 1.71
CA VAL A 72 -14.72 -12.63 2.92
C VAL A 72 -15.04 -13.90 3.70
N ASP A 73 -15.50 -14.95 3.01
CA ASP A 73 -15.85 -16.22 3.65
C ASP A 73 -14.62 -16.88 4.31
N ASP A 74 -13.42 -16.81 3.71
CA ASP A 74 -12.18 -17.27 4.36
C ASP A 74 -11.92 -16.60 5.72
N ALA A 75 -12.11 -15.27 5.79
CA ALA A 75 -11.94 -14.53 7.05
C ALA A 75 -13.00 -14.87 8.10
N LEU A 76 -14.26 -15.05 7.67
CA LEU A 76 -15.34 -15.47 8.54
C LEU A 76 -15.14 -16.91 9.04
N THR A 77 -14.63 -17.83 8.22
CA THR A 77 -14.26 -19.19 8.63
C THR A 77 -13.11 -19.18 9.64
N TRP A 78 -12.09 -18.34 9.45
CA TRP A 78 -11.01 -18.20 10.42
C TRP A 78 -11.50 -17.72 11.79
N LEU A 79 -12.45 -16.76 11.83
CA LEU A 79 -13.03 -16.28 13.09
C LEU A 79 -13.95 -17.30 13.78
N GLN A 80 -14.41 -18.35 13.07
CA GLN A 80 -15.19 -19.47 13.63
C GLN A 80 -14.33 -20.57 14.27
N LEU A 81 -13.00 -20.55 14.09
CA LEU A 81 -12.12 -21.54 14.70
C LEU A 81 -12.23 -21.52 16.25
N PRO A 82 -11.93 -22.65 16.94
CA PRO A 82 -11.72 -22.67 18.39
C PRO A 82 -10.70 -21.61 18.83
N GLU A 83 -10.82 -21.10 20.05
CA GLU A 83 -10.04 -19.95 20.54
C GLU A 83 -8.53 -20.16 20.41
N GLU A 84 -8.05 -21.36 20.70
CA GLU A 84 -6.63 -21.78 20.61
C GLU A 84 -6.10 -21.86 19.16
N LYS A 85 -6.99 -21.76 18.17
CA LYS A 85 -6.70 -21.80 16.72
C LYS A 85 -7.17 -20.54 15.99
N ARG A 86 -7.91 -19.64 16.65
CA ARG A 86 -8.50 -18.45 16.04
C ARG A 86 -7.44 -17.36 15.85
N PRO A 87 -7.30 -16.77 14.65
CA PRO A 87 -6.40 -15.64 14.46
C PRO A 87 -6.96 -14.34 15.05
N HIS A 88 -6.09 -13.60 15.74
CA HIS A 88 -6.39 -12.30 16.35
C HIS A 88 -6.18 -11.13 15.39
N PHE A 89 -5.48 -11.35 14.29
CA PHE A 89 -5.26 -10.37 13.23
C PHE A 89 -5.48 -11.03 11.87
N ILE A 90 -6.42 -10.50 11.09
CA ILE A 90 -6.76 -10.99 9.75
C ILE A 90 -6.65 -9.87 8.74
N THR A 91 -6.04 -10.14 7.59
CA THR A 91 -5.91 -9.19 6.47
C THR A 91 -6.75 -9.63 5.27
N LEU A 92 -7.38 -8.65 4.63
CA LEU A 92 -8.17 -8.80 3.39
C LEU A 92 -7.72 -7.73 2.38
N TYR A 93 -7.42 -8.14 1.16
CA TYR A 93 -7.07 -7.27 0.03
C TYR A 93 -8.04 -7.45 -1.15
N PHE A 94 -8.35 -6.33 -1.81
CA PHE A 94 -9.25 -6.22 -2.96
C PHE A 94 -8.69 -5.16 -3.93
N GLU A 95 -8.54 -5.53 -5.19
CA GLU A 95 -7.86 -4.76 -6.24
C GLU A 95 -8.78 -3.89 -7.12
N GLU A 96 -10.10 -4.03 -6.99
CA GLU A 96 -11.06 -3.56 -8.01
C GLU A 96 -10.95 -2.08 -8.38
N THR A 97 -10.88 -1.18 -7.39
CA THR A 97 -10.82 0.26 -7.62
C THR A 97 -9.50 0.71 -8.23
N ASP A 98 -8.43 -0.06 -8.05
CA ASP A 98 -7.14 0.19 -8.69
C ASP A 98 -7.15 -0.27 -10.15
N ASP A 99 -7.53 -1.53 -10.40
CA ASP A 99 -7.70 -2.10 -11.76
C ASP A 99 -8.65 -1.22 -12.62
N VAL A 100 -9.78 -0.78 -12.05
CA VAL A 100 -10.77 0.08 -12.73
C VAL A 100 -10.29 1.52 -12.85
N GLY A 101 -9.66 2.09 -11.80
CA GLY A 101 -9.11 3.44 -11.84
C GLY A 101 -8.03 3.59 -12.90
N HIS A 102 -7.18 2.59 -13.07
CA HIS A 102 -6.18 2.53 -14.14
C HIS A 102 -6.81 2.47 -15.55
N ALA A 103 -7.85 1.67 -15.74
CA ALA A 103 -8.47 1.42 -17.05
C ALA A 103 -9.41 2.56 -17.52
N TYR A 104 -10.11 3.22 -16.58
CA TYR A 104 -11.17 4.18 -16.89
C TYR A 104 -10.92 5.60 -16.34
N GLY A 105 -10.00 5.77 -15.38
CA GLY A 105 -9.76 7.02 -14.67
C GLY A 105 -10.60 7.14 -13.39
N PRO A 106 -10.18 7.98 -12.42
CA PRO A 106 -10.82 8.10 -11.12
C PRO A 106 -12.22 8.76 -11.16
N ASP A 107 -12.55 9.51 -12.21
CA ASP A 107 -13.84 10.23 -12.36
C ASP A 107 -14.83 9.50 -13.29
N SER A 108 -14.71 8.17 -13.42
CA SER A 108 -15.48 7.35 -14.35
C SER A 108 -16.78 6.76 -13.77
N PRO A 109 -17.84 6.55 -14.58
CA PRO A 109 -18.99 5.74 -14.16
C PRO A 109 -18.60 4.33 -13.70
N GLU A 110 -17.52 3.78 -14.26
CA GLU A 110 -16.97 2.47 -13.92
C GLU A 110 -16.43 2.44 -12.48
N ILE A 111 -15.72 3.49 -12.01
CA ILE A 111 -15.25 3.53 -10.63
C ILE A 111 -16.41 3.57 -9.63
N ASN A 112 -17.53 4.23 -9.98
CA ASN A 112 -18.73 4.27 -9.14
C ASN A 112 -19.36 2.87 -9.00
N ARG A 113 -19.34 2.05 -10.06
CA ARG A 113 -19.78 0.65 -10.00
C ARG A 113 -18.83 -0.20 -9.16
N ALA A 114 -17.52 -0.01 -9.29
CA ALA A 114 -16.51 -0.70 -8.46
C ALA A 114 -16.67 -0.36 -6.97
N ILE A 115 -16.88 0.92 -6.63
CA ILE A 115 -17.13 1.35 -5.24
C ILE A 115 -18.41 0.71 -4.68
N ALA A 116 -19.50 0.68 -5.45
CA ALA A 116 -20.76 0.05 -5.02
C ALA A 116 -20.63 -1.49 -4.86
N HIS A 117 -19.81 -2.14 -5.69
CA HIS A 117 -19.52 -3.56 -5.54
C HIS A 117 -18.66 -3.83 -4.30
N LEU A 118 -17.60 -3.05 -4.05
CA LEU A 118 -16.82 -3.17 -2.81
C LEU A 118 -17.64 -2.86 -1.55
N ASP A 119 -18.59 -1.91 -1.59
CA ASP A 119 -19.54 -1.67 -0.50
C ASP A 119 -20.40 -2.93 -0.23
N THR A 120 -20.87 -3.59 -1.29
CA THR A 120 -21.58 -4.88 -1.18
C THR A 120 -20.69 -5.97 -0.53
N VAL A 121 -19.39 -6.00 -0.86
CA VAL A 121 -18.41 -6.92 -0.23
C VAL A 121 -18.21 -6.60 1.25
N LEU A 122 -18.16 -5.31 1.64
CA LEU A 122 -18.16 -4.90 3.05
C LEU A 122 -19.47 -5.34 3.74
N GLY A 123 -20.62 -5.18 3.08
CA GLY A 123 -21.92 -5.62 3.55
C GLY A 123 -21.97 -7.12 3.84
N TRP A 124 -21.41 -7.96 2.97
CA TRP A 124 -21.27 -9.41 3.23
C TRP A 124 -20.42 -9.69 4.48
N LEU A 125 -19.32 -8.96 4.64
CA LEU A 125 -18.42 -9.14 5.78
C LEU A 125 -19.09 -8.73 7.10
N PHE A 126 -19.68 -7.53 7.18
CA PHE A 126 -20.38 -7.09 8.39
C PHE A 126 -21.59 -7.97 8.73
N THR A 127 -22.36 -8.40 7.73
CA THR A 127 -23.47 -9.36 7.91
C THR A 127 -22.99 -10.73 8.40
N GLY A 128 -21.81 -11.17 7.94
CA GLY A 128 -21.17 -12.39 8.43
C GLY A 128 -20.65 -12.26 9.86
N LEU A 129 -19.91 -11.17 10.14
CA LEU A 129 -19.35 -10.86 11.46
C LEU A 129 -20.44 -10.78 12.52
N ALA A 130 -21.57 -10.13 12.24
CA ALA A 130 -22.69 -9.98 13.17
C ALA A 130 -23.31 -11.32 13.63
N LYS A 131 -23.08 -12.42 12.90
CA LYS A 131 -23.55 -13.77 13.26
C LYS A 131 -22.56 -14.56 14.12
N LEU A 132 -21.35 -14.05 14.33
CA LEU A 132 -20.30 -14.75 15.09
C LEU A 132 -20.39 -14.41 16.59
N PRO A 133 -20.12 -15.38 17.50
CA PRO A 133 -20.06 -15.09 18.95
C PRO A 133 -19.07 -13.97 19.31
N VAL A 134 -18.00 -13.82 18.54
CA VAL A 134 -16.95 -12.79 18.71
C VAL A 134 -17.31 -11.42 18.13
N ALA A 135 -18.50 -11.23 17.52
CA ALA A 135 -18.85 -10.01 16.77
C ALA A 135 -18.52 -8.70 17.51
N ARG A 136 -18.90 -8.60 18.80
CA ARG A 136 -18.72 -7.41 19.65
C ARG A 136 -17.27 -7.12 20.02
N GLN A 137 -16.38 -8.09 19.82
CA GLN A 137 -14.95 -7.98 20.10
C GLN A 137 -14.17 -7.47 18.87
N VAL A 138 -14.72 -7.60 17.66
CA VAL A 138 -13.99 -7.34 16.41
C VAL A 138 -13.89 -5.83 16.13
N ASN A 139 -12.64 -5.37 16.02
CA ASN A 139 -12.26 -4.12 15.39
C ASN A 139 -12.03 -4.34 13.89
N VAL A 140 -12.67 -3.53 13.05
CA VAL A 140 -12.49 -3.50 11.60
C VAL A 140 -11.82 -2.20 11.22
N VAL A 141 -10.74 -2.27 10.43
CA VAL A 141 -10.06 -1.12 9.85
C VAL A 141 -10.02 -1.26 8.32
N VAL A 142 -10.68 -0.33 7.63
CA VAL A 142 -10.69 -0.24 6.17
C VAL A 142 -9.71 0.85 5.76
N VAL A 143 -8.75 0.49 4.92
CA VAL A 143 -7.72 1.38 4.39
C VAL A 143 -7.47 1.07 2.93
N SER A 144 -6.99 2.06 2.21
CA SER A 144 -6.28 1.90 0.93
C SER A 144 -4.83 2.34 1.12
N ASP A 145 -3.95 1.81 0.27
CA ASP A 145 -2.53 2.10 0.19
C ASP A 145 -2.21 3.43 -0.52
N HIS A 146 -3.06 3.89 -1.44
CA HIS A 146 -2.94 5.18 -2.14
C HIS A 146 -4.26 5.61 -2.79
N GLY A 147 -4.34 6.87 -3.21
CA GLY A 147 -5.38 7.33 -4.13
C GLY A 147 -5.04 7.05 -5.60
N MET A 148 -5.67 7.80 -6.51
CA MET A 148 -5.55 7.70 -7.97
C MET A 148 -5.78 9.08 -8.59
N THR A 149 -4.88 9.57 -9.46
CA THR A 149 -5.07 10.77 -10.28
C THR A 149 -5.42 10.39 -11.72
N ILE A 150 -6.17 11.24 -12.42
CA ILE A 150 -6.37 11.12 -13.86
C ILE A 150 -5.04 11.31 -14.62
N VAL A 151 -4.83 10.56 -15.69
CA VAL A 151 -3.74 10.72 -16.66
C VAL A 151 -4.35 10.91 -18.04
N LYS A 152 -3.89 11.94 -18.75
CA LYS A 152 -4.31 12.18 -20.13
C LYS A 152 -3.32 11.54 -21.11
N PRO A 153 -3.76 10.97 -22.24
CA PRO A 153 -2.84 10.30 -23.17
C PRO A 153 -1.76 11.20 -23.79
N GLU A 154 -1.97 12.52 -23.81
CA GLU A 154 -0.99 13.53 -24.23
C GLU A 154 0.05 13.89 -23.15
N ASN A 155 -0.18 13.53 -21.88
CA ASN A 155 0.70 13.87 -20.75
C ASN A 155 1.89 12.89 -20.61
N VAL A 156 2.65 12.68 -21.69
CA VAL A 156 3.75 11.70 -21.74
C VAL A 156 5.10 12.40 -21.95
N VAL A 157 6.04 12.17 -21.02
CA VAL A 157 7.44 12.59 -21.15
C VAL A 157 8.28 11.43 -21.69
N ASN A 158 8.81 11.56 -22.91
CA ASN A 158 9.65 10.53 -23.53
C ASN A 158 11.12 10.63 -23.06
N ILE A 159 11.45 9.92 -21.98
CA ILE A 159 12.80 9.94 -21.38
C ILE A 159 13.90 9.47 -22.34
N PRO A 160 13.72 8.41 -23.17
CA PRO A 160 14.70 8.04 -24.20
C PRO A 160 15.03 9.14 -25.21
N THR A 161 14.08 10.01 -25.56
CA THR A 161 14.32 11.20 -26.39
C THR A 161 15.15 12.23 -25.63
N LEU A 162 14.84 12.48 -24.35
CA LEU A 162 15.63 13.39 -23.51
C LEU A 162 17.07 12.90 -23.28
N LEU A 163 17.29 11.57 -23.29
CA LEU A 163 18.58 10.90 -23.13
C LEU A 163 19.27 10.52 -24.45
N ALA A 164 18.87 11.10 -25.58
CA ALA A 164 19.55 10.87 -26.86
C ALA A 164 21.07 11.04 -26.74
N GLY A 165 21.84 10.06 -27.24
CA GLY A 165 23.31 10.04 -27.15
C GLY A 165 23.88 9.73 -25.76
N THR A 166 23.08 9.23 -24.82
CA THR A 166 23.56 8.82 -23.48
C THR A 166 22.84 7.56 -22.98
N ASP A 167 23.52 6.42 -22.98
CA ASP A 167 22.99 5.20 -22.38
C ASP A 167 22.93 5.28 -20.85
N CYS A 168 21.84 4.75 -20.29
CA CYS A 168 21.59 4.60 -18.87
C CYS A 168 20.62 3.45 -18.66
N ARG A 169 20.84 2.57 -17.67
CA ARG A 169 19.82 1.59 -17.28
C ARG A 169 18.71 2.32 -16.51
N ILE A 170 17.47 2.18 -16.97
CA ILE A 170 16.29 2.81 -16.37
C ILE A 170 15.39 1.70 -15.81
N GLU A 171 15.01 1.82 -14.55
CA GLU A 171 14.09 0.94 -13.84
C GLU A 171 12.90 1.73 -13.29
N GLY A 172 11.88 1.03 -12.80
CA GLY A 172 10.70 1.63 -12.18
C GLY A 172 9.44 1.63 -13.03
N TYR A 173 8.45 2.35 -12.51
CA TYR A 173 7.11 2.53 -13.08
C TYR A 173 6.96 3.98 -13.52
N ASP A 174 5.97 4.25 -14.36
CA ASP A 174 6.03 5.42 -15.24
C ASP A 174 5.91 6.75 -14.46
N GLN A 175 5.52 6.74 -13.20
CA GLN A 175 5.46 7.91 -12.32
C GLN A 175 6.78 8.18 -11.59
N VAL A 176 7.60 7.14 -11.34
CA VAL A 176 8.88 7.23 -10.62
C VAL A 176 9.93 6.32 -11.29
N LEU A 177 10.92 6.94 -11.92
CA LEU A 177 11.99 6.24 -12.63
C LEU A 177 13.33 6.30 -11.87
N PHE A 178 13.99 5.16 -11.85
CA PHE A 178 15.29 4.92 -11.22
C PHE A 178 16.36 4.83 -12.29
N PHE A 179 17.32 5.76 -12.26
CA PHE A 179 18.40 5.83 -13.24
C PHE A 179 19.68 5.28 -12.63
N TRP A 180 20.26 4.29 -13.30
CA TRP A 180 21.56 3.69 -12.99
C TRP A 180 22.60 4.06 -14.07
N PRO A 181 23.25 5.23 -13.97
CA PRO A 181 24.40 5.61 -14.79
C PRO A 181 25.59 4.67 -14.63
N ASP A 182 26.36 4.49 -15.72
CA ASP A 182 27.73 3.98 -15.61
C ASP A 182 28.63 4.97 -14.87
N SER A 183 29.79 4.49 -14.42
CA SER A 183 30.82 5.31 -13.76
C SER A 183 31.16 6.57 -14.58
N GLY A 184 31.23 7.72 -13.89
CA GLY A 184 31.46 9.03 -14.51
C GLY A 184 30.25 9.66 -15.25
N LYS A 185 29.24 8.88 -15.68
CA LYS A 185 28.11 9.40 -16.49
C LYS A 185 27.06 10.17 -15.68
N THR A 186 26.95 9.93 -14.36
CA THR A 186 25.93 10.52 -13.47
C THR A 186 25.77 12.03 -13.63
N GLY A 187 26.87 12.79 -13.69
CA GLY A 187 26.84 14.24 -13.83
C GLY A 187 26.35 14.72 -15.21
N LYS A 188 26.62 13.96 -16.29
CA LYS A 188 26.12 14.25 -17.65
C LYS A 188 24.61 14.04 -17.70
N ILE A 189 24.15 12.85 -17.27
CA ILE A 189 22.74 12.44 -17.29
C ILE A 189 21.89 13.40 -16.45
N TYR A 190 22.32 13.72 -15.22
CA TYR A 190 21.61 14.66 -14.36
C TYR A 190 21.44 16.03 -15.02
N ARG A 191 22.49 16.61 -15.60
CA ARG A 191 22.40 17.92 -16.28
C ARG A 191 21.52 17.86 -17.54
N GLN A 192 21.59 16.77 -18.30
CA GLN A 192 20.78 16.56 -19.50
C GLN A 192 19.29 16.50 -19.14
N LEU A 193 18.91 15.66 -18.17
CA LEU A 193 17.53 15.58 -17.67
C LEU A 193 17.08 16.86 -16.98
N LYS A 194 17.92 17.52 -16.16
CA LYS A 194 17.54 18.73 -15.42
C LYS A 194 17.33 19.93 -16.34
N LYS A 195 18.09 20.03 -17.44
CA LYS A 195 17.88 21.06 -18.48
C LYS A 195 16.59 20.82 -19.27
N ALA A 196 16.21 19.57 -19.50
CA ALA A 196 15.02 19.17 -20.23
C ALA A 196 13.83 18.83 -19.32
N ALA A 197 13.88 19.22 -18.04
CA ALA A 197 12.86 18.88 -17.05
C ALA A 197 11.59 19.69 -17.30
N GLN A 198 10.56 19.03 -17.81
CA GLN A 198 9.21 19.57 -17.98
C GLN A 198 8.22 18.48 -17.54
N HIS A 199 7.35 18.81 -16.60
CA HIS A 199 6.39 17.88 -15.98
C HIS A 199 7.00 16.70 -15.18
N PHE A 200 8.25 16.86 -14.74
CA PHE A 200 8.90 15.98 -13.78
C PHE A 200 10.04 16.69 -13.04
N GLN A 201 10.38 16.19 -11.85
CA GLN A 201 11.57 16.58 -11.12
C GLN A 201 12.60 15.46 -11.14
N ILE A 202 13.84 15.78 -11.53
CA ILE A 202 15.01 14.90 -11.41
C ILE A 202 15.85 15.33 -10.21
N TYR A 203 16.15 14.35 -9.34
CA TYR A 203 16.95 14.51 -8.14
C TYR A 203 18.19 13.61 -8.21
N ARG A 204 19.32 14.05 -7.65
CA ARG A 204 20.29 13.09 -7.12
C ARG A 204 19.73 12.47 -5.86
N ARG A 205 20.10 11.23 -5.54
CA ARG A 205 19.63 10.52 -4.34
C ARG A 205 19.76 11.32 -3.03
N ASN A 206 20.82 12.10 -2.86
CA ASN A 206 21.04 12.94 -1.68
C ASN A 206 20.27 14.28 -1.70
N GLU A 207 19.75 14.69 -2.87
CA GLU A 207 18.93 15.89 -3.09
C GLU A 207 17.42 15.61 -2.97
N ILE A 208 17.00 14.34 -2.90
CA ILE A 208 15.59 13.97 -2.74
C ILE A 208 15.03 14.63 -1.47
N PRO A 209 13.89 15.36 -1.55
CA PRO A 209 13.30 16.07 -0.43
C PRO A 209 13.11 15.20 0.81
N GLY A 210 13.50 15.73 1.98
CA GLY A 210 13.54 14.98 3.23
C GLY A 210 12.18 14.41 3.66
N PHE A 211 11.08 15.07 3.27
CA PHE A 211 9.72 14.65 3.62
C PHE A 211 9.29 13.32 2.99
N TYR A 212 9.93 12.87 1.90
CA TYR A 212 9.67 11.53 1.36
C TYR A 212 10.32 10.42 2.19
N HIS A 213 11.30 10.74 3.05
CA HIS A 213 12.20 9.79 3.71
C HIS A 213 12.96 8.86 2.72
N PHE A 214 12.95 9.19 1.43
CA PHE A 214 13.32 8.31 0.33
C PHE A 214 14.73 8.56 -0.21
N ARG A 215 15.76 8.38 0.63
CA ARG A 215 17.17 8.61 0.22
C ARG A 215 18.22 7.67 0.82
N HIS A 216 17.89 6.91 1.87
CA HIS A 216 18.88 6.20 2.69
C HIS A 216 19.02 4.69 2.40
N HIS A 217 18.35 4.14 1.38
CA HIS A 217 18.36 2.71 1.07
C HIS A 217 19.17 2.37 -0.20
N PRO A 218 20.02 1.31 -0.24
CA PRO A 218 20.88 0.99 -1.39
C PRO A 218 20.14 0.79 -2.73
N PHE A 219 18.89 0.31 -2.71
CA PHE A 219 18.07 0.17 -3.93
C PHE A 219 17.53 1.48 -4.50
N ILE A 220 17.71 2.61 -3.80
CA ILE A 220 17.44 3.93 -4.38
C ILE A 220 18.64 4.26 -5.28
N SER A 221 18.37 4.41 -6.57
CA SER A 221 19.37 4.64 -7.61
C SER A 221 20.07 6.00 -7.45
N PRO A 222 21.25 6.21 -8.09
CA PRO A 222 21.99 7.48 -7.98
C PRO A 222 21.17 8.72 -8.37
N LEU A 223 20.30 8.62 -9.38
CA LEU A 223 19.34 9.65 -9.74
C LEU A 223 17.92 9.05 -9.77
N VAL A 224 16.92 9.84 -9.39
CA VAL A 224 15.49 9.47 -9.39
C VAL A 224 14.69 10.59 -10.03
N ALA A 225 13.85 10.27 -11.01
CA ALA A 225 12.84 11.19 -11.52
C ALA A 225 11.47 10.87 -10.90
N ILE A 226 10.74 11.90 -10.52
CA ILE A 226 9.36 11.84 -10.04
C ILE A 226 8.54 12.73 -10.99
N ALA A 227 7.51 12.17 -11.62
CA ALA A 227 6.59 12.91 -12.48
C ALA A 227 5.73 13.89 -11.67
N ASP A 228 5.29 14.97 -12.31
CA ASP A 228 4.18 15.78 -11.79
C ASP A 228 2.86 14.98 -11.93
N PRO A 229 1.85 15.17 -11.04
CA PRO A 229 0.60 14.43 -11.10
C PRO A 229 -0.08 14.47 -12.47
N GLY A 230 -0.60 13.31 -12.90
CA GLY A 230 -1.25 13.16 -14.19
C GLY A 230 -0.31 13.09 -15.40
N TRP A 231 1.01 13.08 -15.19
CA TRP A 231 2.02 12.83 -16.23
C TRP A 231 2.68 11.46 -16.06
N VAL A 232 3.21 10.92 -17.16
CA VAL A 232 3.94 9.64 -17.17
C VAL A 232 5.27 9.75 -17.91
N LEU A 233 6.30 9.10 -17.36
CA LEU A 233 7.67 9.05 -17.86
C LEU A 233 7.86 7.76 -18.65
N GLN A 234 7.74 7.85 -19.97
CA GLN A 234 7.93 6.72 -20.87
C GLN A 234 9.41 6.30 -20.90
N LYS A 235 9.69 5.04 -20.54
CA LYS A 235 11.05 4.49 -20.42
C LYS A 235 11.63 3.79 -21.65
N SER A 236 10.82 3.47 -22.67
CA SER A 236 11.26 2.79 -23.90
C SER A 236 10.85 3.53 -25.16
N LYS A 237 11.72 3.53 -26.19
CA LYS A 237 11.47 4.16 -27.50
C LYS A 237 10.30 3.50 -28.23
N ASP A 238 10.21 2.17 -28.16
CA ASP A 238 9.20 1.37 -28.85
C ASP A 238 7.84 1.40 -28.13
N ALA A 239 7.79 2.00 -26.94
CA ALA A 239 6.60 2.16 -26.13
C ALA A 239 5.83 3.46 -26.41
N VAL A 240 6.02 4.09 -27.59
CA VAL A 240 4.98 4.99 -28.12
C VAL A 240 3.81 4.07 -28.44
N PRO A 241 2.69 4.12 -27.69
CA PRO A 241 1.63 3.19 -27.95
C PRO A 241 1.02 3.60 -29.29
N ALA A 242 1.14 2.73 -30.30
CA ALA A 242 0.63 2.97 -31.66
C ALA A 242 -0.89 3.26 -31.73
N LYS A 243 -1.57 3.18 -30.59
CA LYS A 243 -2.84 3.83 -30.28
C LYS A 243 -2.76 4.43 -28.87
N MET A 244 -3.21 5.68 -28.69
CA MET A 244 -3.32 6.35 -27.38
C MET A 244 -4.12 5.55 -26.33
N GLU A 245 -4.94 4.59 -26.77
CA GLU A 245 -5.75 3.65 -25.97
C GLU A 245 -4.96 2.80 -24.96
N LYS A 246 -3.62 2.69 -25.05
CA LYS A 246 -2.81 1.89 -24.11
C LYS A 246 -2.18 2.70 -22.97
N VAL A 247 -2.30 4.02 -22.93
CA VAL A 247 -1.90 4.80 -21.76
C VAL A 247 -2.96 4.61 -20.67
N SER A 248 -2.53 4.32 -19.44
CA SER A 248 -3.46 4.22 -18.31
C SER A 248 -4.20 5.54 -18.12
N LYS A 249 -5.52 5.51 -17.92
CA LYS A 249 -6.34 6.72 -17.74
C LYS A 249 -6.34 7.24 -16.30
N GLY A 250 -5.95 6.40 -15.35
CA GLY A 250 -5.57 6.78 -14.00
C GLY A 250 -4.17 6.27 -13.67
N ALA A 251 -3.48 6.94 -12.75
CA ALA A 251 -2.22 6.47 -12.18
C ALA A 251 -2.05 6.90 -10.72
N HIS A 252 -1.11 6.26 -10.04
CA HIS A 252 -0.71 6.54 -8.66
C HIS A 252 0.82 6.40 -8.50
N GLY A 253 1.35 6.79 -7.34
CA GLY A 253 2.80 6.77 -7.05
C GLY A 253 3.53 8.11 -7.20
N TYR A 254 2.78 9.19 -7.38
CA TYR A 254 3.27 10.58 -7.35
C TYR A 254 3.60 11.05 -5.92
N ASP A 255 3.94 12.34 -5.76
CA ASP A 255 4.13 12.94 -4.44
C ASP A 255 2.88 12.78 -3.55
N ASN A 256 3.08 12.26 -2.35
CA ASN A 256 2.03 11.97 -1.39
C ASN A 256 1.45 13.21 -0.68
N HIS A 257 1.85 14.43 -1.06
CA HIS A 257 1.19 15.68 -0.65
C HIS A 257 -0.01 16.06 -1.52
N PHE A 258 -0.15 15.48 -2.72
CA PHE A 258 -1.33 15.70 -3.54
C PHE A 258 -2.52 14.90 -2.98
N LEU A 259 -3.66 15.55 -2.81
CA LEU A 259 -4.87 14.94 -2.24
C LEU A 259 -5.31 13.69 -3.02
N ASP A 260 -5.14 13.71 -4.34
CA ASP A 260 -5.43 12.59 -5.24
C ASP A 260 -4.61 11.33 -4.91
N MET A 261 -3.48 11.45 -4.21
CA MET A 261 -2.67 10.32 -3.73
C MET A 261 -3.06 9.83 -2.33
N HIS A 262 -3.97 10.49 -1.63
CA HIS A 262 -4.42 10.06 -0.31
C HIS A 262 -5.38 8.85 -0.42
N GLY A 263 -5.06 7.78 0.31
CA GLY A 263 -5.97 6.65 0.52
C GLY A 263 -7.04 6.95 1.59
N ILE A 264 -8.06 6.10 1.65
CA ILE A 264 -9.12 6.15 2.66
C ILE A 264 -8.67 5.57 4.02
N PHE A 265 -9.32 6.00 5.10
CA PHE A 265 -9.25 5.36 6.42
C PHE A 265 -10.64 5.37 7.09
N TYR A 266 -11.15 4.19 7.44
CA TYR A 266 -12.34 4.00 8.28
C TYR A 266 -12.05 2.96 9.36
N ALA A 267 -12.60 3.15 10.55
CA ALA A 267 -12.43 2.23 11.67
C ALA A 267 -13.72 2.10 12.48
N ILE A 268 -14.06 0.86 12.86
CA ILE A 268 -15.24 0.53 13.67
C ILE A 268 -14.91 -0.63 14.61
N GLY A 269 -15.35 -0.57 15.86
CA GLY A 269 -15.12 -1.64 16.84
C GLY A 269 -15.08 -1.16 18.29
N PRO A 270 -14.84 -2.07 19.25
CA PRO A 270 -14.75 -1.73 20.66
C PRO A 270 -13.64 -0.72 20.98
N ALA A 271 -12.50 -0.74 20.30
CA ALA A 271 -11.36 0.13 20.59
C ALA A 271 -11.49 1.57 20.04
N PHE A 272 -12.32 1.80 19.02
CA PHE A 272 -12.43 3.10 18.34
C PHE A 272 -13.54 3.99 18.89
N LYS A 273 -13.35 5.32 18.85
CA LYS A 273 -14.43 6.28 19.16
C LYS A 273 -15.59 6.14 18.15
N SER A 274 -16.82 6.17 18.64
CA SER A 274 -18.03 6.08 17.80
C SER A 274 -18.48 7.47 17.33
N GLY A 275 -18.96 7.58 16.09
CA GLY A 275 -19.41 8.86 15.51
C GLY A 275 -18.30 9.90 15.29
N TYR A 276 -17.04 9.52 15.46
CA TYR A 276 -15.90 10.43 15.42
C TYR A 276 -15.38 10.64 13.99
N ARG A 277 -14.96 11.87 13.68
CA ARG A 277 -14.28 12.24 12.43
C ARG A 277 -13.00 13.00 12.73
N THR A 278 -12.00 12.86 11.87
CA THR A 278 -10.68 13.50 11.95
C THR A 278 -10.24 13.98 10.57
N GLY A 279 -9.26 14.88 10.53
CA GLY A 279 -8.48 15.16 9.33
C GLY A 279 -7.49 14.04 8.99
N THR A 280 -6.62 14.30 8.00
CA THR A 280 -5.66 13.34 7.42
C THR A 280 -4.78 12.66 8.47
N LEU A 281 -4.70 11.33 8.39
CA LEU A 281 -3.78 10.49 9.16
C LEU A 281 -2.59 10.07 8.28
N ARG A 282 -1.44 9.71 8.90
CA ARG A 282 -0.31 9.13 8.16
C ARG A 282 -0.38 7.60 8.18
N SER A 283 -0.19 6.98 7.03
CA SER A 283 -0.16 5.51 6.91
C SER A 283 0.94 4.82 7.74
N VAL A 284 1.98 5.55 8.14
CA VAL A 284 3.02 5.03 9.06
C VAL A 284 2.57 4.99 10.52
N ASP A 285 1.70 5.92 10.96
CA ASP A 285 1.19 5.99 12.34
C ASP A 285 0.12 4.90 12.60
N ILE A 286 -0.41 4.33 11.52
CA ILE A 286 -1.28 3.15 11.55
C ILE A 286 -0.57 1.96 12.26
N TYR A 287 0.74 1.73 12.02
CA TYR A 287 1.51 0.68 12.72
C TYR A 287 1.34 0.74 14.25
N PRO A 288 1.75 1.84 14.94
CA PRO A 288 1.59 1.95 16.38
C PRO A 288 0.13 2.02 16.86
N MET A 289 -0.84 2.34 16.00
CA MET A 289 -2.25 2.33 16.38
C MET A 289 -2.77 0.92 16.74
N LEU A 290 -2.64 -0.10 15.86
CA LEU A 290 -2.93 -1.47 16.35
C LEU A 290 -1.91 -1.91 17.39
N CYS A 291 -0.74 -1.26 17.51
CA CYS A 291 0.13 -1.60 18.62
C CYS A 291 -0.56 -1.39 19.98
N LYS A 292 -1.20 -0.24 20.15
CA LYS A 292 -2.02 0.07 21.32
C LYS A 292 -3.23 -0.86 21.46
N ILE A 293 -3.93 -1.18 20.37
CA ILE A 293 -5.15 -2.01 20.39
C ILE A 293 -4.90 -3.47 20.83
N PHE A 294 -3.73 -4.03 20.50
CA PHE A 294 -3.30 -5.39 20.87
C PHE A 294 -2.40 -5.45 22.13
N ASP A 295 -2.17 -4.32 22.79
CA ASP A 295 -1.35 -4.16 24.02
C ASP A 295 0.07 -4.78 23.97
N ILE A 296 0.99 -4.19 23.18
CA ILE A 296 2.40 -4.65 23.09
C ILE A 296 3.36 -3.53 22.68
N PRO A 297 4.66 -3.66 22.97
CA PRO A 297 5.66 -2.72 22.48
C PRO A 297 5.80 -2.76 20.95
N PRO A 298 5.67 -1.63 20.24
CA PRO A 298 6.06 -1.53 18.83
C PRO A 298 7.52 -1.95 18.62
N ARG A 299 7.88 -2.35 17.40
CA ARG A 299 9.30 -2.52 17.05
C ARG A 299 10.05 -1.19 17.20
N ARG A 300 11.32 -1.30 17.62
CA ARG A 300 12.28 -0.18 17.51
C ARG A 300 12.49 0.19 16.04
N ASN A 301 12.83 1.45 15.78
CA ASN A 301 13.14 2.01 14.46
C ASN A 301 11.94 1.95 13.49
N ILE A 302 10.79 2.47 13.92
CA ILE A 302 9.65 2.80 13.07
C ILE A 302 9.51 4.33 12.94
N ASP A 303 9.01 4.82 11.80
CA ASP A 303 8.72 6.25 11.60
C ASP A 303 7.35 6.69 12.17
N GLY A 304 6.47 5.71 12.39
CA GLY A 304 5.13 5.91 12.95
C GLY A 304 5.16 6.30 14.42
N LYS A 305 4.24 7.19 14.81
CA LYS A 305 4.10 7.74 16.16
C LYS A 305 2.68 7.53 16.70
N LEU A 306 2.54 6.95 17.89
CA LEU A 306 1.23 6.67 18.49
C LEU A 306 0.47 7.96 18.82
N GLU A 307 1.21 8.97 19.27
CA GLU A 307 0.71 10.28 19.72
C GLU A 307 0.02 11.07 18.58
N ARG A 308 0.25 10.67 17.32
CA ARG A 308 -0.38 11.25 16.12
C ARG A 308 -1.69 10.59 15.71
N VAL A 309 -2.13 9.55 16.41
CA VAL A 309 -3.30 8.74 15.99
C VAL A 309 -4.12 8.20 17.16
N GLU A 310 -3.55 8.05 18.35
CA GLU A 310 -4.25 7.50 19.53
C GLU A 310 -5.53 8.26 19.90
N PHE A 311 -5.63 9.54 19.53
CA PHE A 311 -6.83 10.34 19.76
C PHE A 311 -8.10 9.80 19.06
N ILE A 312 -8.00 8.85 18.13
CA ILE A 312 -9.17 8.17 17.53
C ILE A 312 -9.63 6.95 18.34
N LEU A 313 -8.80 6.46 19.27
CA LEU A 313 -9.11 5.35 20.17
C LEU A 313 -9.97 5.84 21.35
N LYS A 314 -10.74 4.94 21.96
CA LYS A 314 -11.38 5.22 23.26
C LYS A 314 -10.30 5.33 24.35
N PRO A 315 -10.53 6.12 25.41
CA PRO A 315 -9.73 6.03 26.62
C PRO A 315 -9.68 4.59 27.14
N GLU A 316 -8.57 4.22 27.76
CA GLU A 316 -8.46 2.96 28.49
C GLU A 316 -9.45 2.95 29.67
N LYS A 317 -10.00 1.78 29.97
CA LYS A 317 -10.95 1.54 31.06
C LYS A 317 -10.24 0.97 32.27
#